data_AF-A0A285L606-F1
#
_entry.id   AF-A0A285L606-F1
#
_cell.length_a   1.000
_cell.length_b   1.000
_cell.length_c   1.000
_cell.angle_alpha   90.00
_cell.angle_beta   90.00
_cell.angle_gamma   90.00
#
_symmetry.space_group_name_H-M   'P 1'
#
loop_
_entity.id
_entity.type
_entity.pdbx_description
1 polymer ?
#
loop_
_entity_poly.entity_id
_entity_poly.type
_entity_poly.pdbx_seq_one_letter_code
_entity_poly.pdbx_strand_id
1 'polypeptide(L)' 'MTRKTTTRKTTTARYDDNVIDLVARRRCQLEARGLDPLAIAVNLLIETGSVPAWDIDDYGPEAA' A
#
# COMPACT_ATOMS: atom_id res chain seq x y z
N MET A 1 36.68 15.71 -12.78
CA MET A 1 35.30 15.45 -12.29
C MET A 1 34.80 14.16 -12.93
N THR A 2 34.79 13.05 -12.21
CA THR A 2 34.40 11.73 -12.76
C THR A 2 33.02 11.37 -12.24
N ARG A 3 32.01 11.34 -13.12
CA ARG A 3 30.65 10.93 -12.75
C ARG A 3 30.62 9.42 -12.56
N LYS A 4 30.26 8.96 -11.36
CA LYS A 4 29.96 7.55 -11.10
C LYS A 4 28.52 7.27 -11.52
N THR A 5 28.35 6.53 -12.61
CA THR A 5 27.04 6.04 -13.03
C THR A 5 26.69 4.83 -12.17
N THR A 6 25.81 5.01 -11.19
CA THR A 6 25.30 3.92 -10.36
C THR A 6 24.20 3.19 -11.12
N THR A 7 24.55 2.08 -11.76
CA THR A 7 23.54 1.16 -12.33
C THR A 7 22.93 0.37 -11.19
N ARG A 8 21.69 0.67 -10.81
CA ARG A 8 20.92 -0.14 -9.85
C ARG A 8 20.79 -1.55 -10.44
N LYS A 9 21.44 -2.54 -9.83
CA LYS A 9 21.15 -3.95 -10.12
C LYS A 9 19.81 -4.28 -9.48
N THR A 10 18.79 -4.49 -10.29
CA THR A 10 17.55 -5.16 -9.86
C THR A 10 17.92 -6.62 -9.61
N THR A 11 18.28 -6.93 -8.36
CA THR A 11 18.41 -8.30 -7.88
C THR A 11 17.08 -8.98 -8.14
N THR A 12 17.10 -9.93 -9.07
CA THR A 12 16.14 -11.01 -9.33
C THR A 12 14.91 -10.99 -8.41
N ALA A 13 13.97 -10.07 -8.65
CA ALA A 13 12.66 -10.15 -8.04
C ALA A 13 12.06 -11.45 -8.60
N ARG A 14 11.78 -12.42 -7.74
CA ARG A 14 11.17 -13.69 -8.18
C ARG A 14 9.86 -13.31 -8.88
N TYR A 15 9.39 -14.11 -9.85
CA TYR A 15 8.12 -13.84 -10.52
C TYR A 15 6.96 -13.63 -9.51
N ASP A 16 7.07 -14.24 -8.32
CA ASP A 16 6.16 -14.05 -7.19
C ASP A 16 6.22 -12.65 -6.53
N ASP A 17 7.36 -11.95 -6.58
CA ASP A 17 7.50 -10.57 -6.09
C ASP A 17 6.83 -9.54 -7.01
N ASN A 18 6.45 -9.94 -8.23
CA ASN A 18 5.67 -9.11 -9.17
C ASN A 18 4.17 -9.38 -9.07
N VAL A 19 3.72 -10.17 -8.10
CA VAL A 19 2.30 -10.27 -7.79
C VAL A 19 1.90 -8.94 -7.16
N ILE A 20 1.32 -8.06 -7.99
CA ILE A 20 0.65 -6.86 -7.52
C ILE A 20 -0.37 -7.34 -6.48
N ASP A 21 -0.13 -7.01 -5.22
CA ASP A 21 -1.13 -7.18 -4.18
C ASP A 21 -2.33 -6.29 -4.57
N LEU A 22 -3.40 -6.94 -5.02
CA LEU A 22 -4.62 -6.29 -5.48
C LEU A 22 -5.25 -5.47 -4.35
N VAL A 23 -5.12 -5.94 -3.11
CA VAL A 23 -5.58 -5.25 -1.91
C VAL A 23 -4.73 -4.00 -1.70
N ALA A 24 -3.40 -4.11 -1.74
CA ALA A 24 -2.50 -2.97 -1.59
C ALA A 24 -2.69 -1.92 -2.69
N ARG A 25 -2.82 -2.35 -3.96
CA ARG A 25 -3.07 -1.45 -5.09
C ARG A 25 -4.38 -0.70 -4.91
N ARG A 26 -5.44 -1.42 -4.53
CA ARG A 26 -6.76 -0.81 -4.34
C ARG A 26 -6.77 0.15 -3.16
N ARG A 27 -6.12 -0.23 -2.06
CA ARG A 27 -5.93 0.60 -0.88
C ARG A 27 -5.27 1.92 -1.25
N CYS A 28 -4.11 1.89 -1.93
CA CYS A 28 -3.41 3.11 -2.35
C CYS A 28 -4.26 4.03 -3.24
N GLN A 29 -5.13 3.47 -4.09
CA GLN A 29 -6.04 4.27 -4.91
C GLN A 29 -7.10 5.00 -4.07
N LEU A 30 -7.60 4.36 -3.01
CA LEU A 30 -8.61 4.94 -2.14
C LEU A 30 -7.98 5.94 -1.16
N GLU A 31 -6.77 5.66 -0.65
CA GLU A 31 -5.97 6.62 0.13
C GLU A 31 -5.64 7.87 -0.69
N ALA A 32 -5.23 7.72 -1.95
CA ALA A 32 -4.95 8.84 -2.85
C ALA A 32 -6.19 9.71 -3.15
N ARG A 33 -7.40 9.15 -2.98
CA ARG A 33 -8.66 9.89 -3.08
C ARG A 33 -9.05 10.59 -1.77
N GLY A 34 -8.28 10.38 -0.69
CA GLY A 34 -8.54 10.97 0.62
C GLY A 34 -9.75 10.37 1.33
N LEU A 35 -10.09 9.10 1.05
CA LEU A 35 -11.14 8.42 1.80
C LEU A 35 -10.69 8.21 3.25
N ASP A 36 -11.64 8.25 4.17
CA ASP A 36 -11.38 7.85 5.54
C ASP A 36 -11.00 6.36 5.61
N PRO A 37 -10.21 5.93 6.60
CA PRO A 37 -9.77 4.55 6.72
C PRO A 37 -10.93 3.55 6.75
N LEU A 38 -12.03 3.87 7.43
CA LEU A 38 -13.17 2.97 7.55
C LEU A 38 -13.82 2.71 6.18
N ALA A 39 -13.99 3.76 5.37
CA ALA A 39 -14.48 3.69 4.02
C ALA A 39 -13.53 2.89 3.12
N ILE A 40 -12.22 3.01 3.33
CA ILE A 40 -11.22 2.18 2.63
C ILE A 40 -11.38 0.70 3.02
N ALA A 41 -11.53 0.36 4.31
CA ALA A 41 -11.75 -1.03 4.76
C ALA A 41 -13.01 -1.62 4.14
N VAL A 42 -14.12 -0.87 4.15
CA VAL A 42 -15.40 -1.33 3.59
C VAL A 42 -15.25 -1.58 2.09
N ASN A 43 -14.61 -0.68 1.34
CA ASN A 43 -14.37 -0.88 -0.08
C ASN A 43 -13.46 -2.09 -0.35
N LEU A 44 -12.39 -2.28 0.44
CA LEU A 44 -11.51 -3.44 0.30
C LEU A 44 -12.22 -4.75 0.63
N LEU A 45 -13.06 -4.77 1.67
CA LEU A 45 -13.85 -5.94 2.03
C LEU A 45 -14.85 -6.32 0.93
N ILE A 46 -15.56 -5.33 0.38
CA ILE A 46 -16.54 -5.58 -0.70
C ILE A 46 -15.85 -6.10 -1.96
N GLU A 47 -14.70 -5.54 -2.33
CA GLU A 47 -14.06 -5.85 -3.61
C GLU A 47 -13.12 -7.06 -3.55
N THR A 48 -12.50 -7.33 -2.40
CA THR A 48 -11.45 -8.36 -2.26
C THR A 48 -11.78 -9.43 -1.23
N GLY A 49 -12.82 -9.23 -0.41
CA GLY A 49 -13.14 -10.12 0.71
C GLY A 49 -12.13 -10.06 1.87
N SER A 50 -11.14 -9.17 1.79
CA SER A 50 -10.09 -9.01 2.80
C SER A 50 -10.18 -7.64 3.46
N VAL A 51 -10.07 -7.62 4.78
CA VAL A 51 -9.93 -6.38 5.56
C VAL A 51 -8.46 -6.25 5.94
N PRO A 52 -7.78 -5.16 5.56
CA PRO A 52 -6.46 -4.90 6.12
C PRO A 52 -6.59 -4.72 7.63
N ALA A 53 -5.77 -5.42 8.40
CA ALA A 53 -5.62 -5.14 9.82
C ALA A 53 -4.91 -3.79 9.94
N TRP A 54 -5.67 -2.70 10.03
CA TRP A 54 -5.15 -1.45 10.56
C TRP A 54 -5.16 -1.55 12.07
N ASP A 55 -4.01 -1.23 12.67
CA ASP A 55 -3.98 -0.98 14.09
C ASP A 55 -4.82 0.27 14.35
N ILE A 56 -5.99 0.09 14.96
CA ILE A 56 -6.98 1.16 15.14
C ILE A 56 -6.44 2.19 16.13
N ASP A 57 -5.46 1.79 16.95
CA ASP A 57 -4.72 2.64 17.88
C ASP A 57 -3.93 3.75 17.17
N ASP A 58 -3.51 3.55 15.92
CA ASP A 58 -2.77 4.55 15.12
C ASP A 58 -3.67 5.69 14.59
N TYR A 59 -4.99 5.56 14.75
CA TYR A 59 -6.01 6.56 14.35
C TYR A 59 -6.75 7.18 15.55
N GLY A 60 -6.21 7.01 16.77
CA GLY A 60 -6.72 7.65 17.99
C GLY A 60 -6.55 9.19 18.00
N PRO A 61 -7.29 9.91 18.87
CA PRO A 61 -7.39 11.38 18.88
C PRO A 61 -6.11 12.14 19.28
N GLU A 62 -4.97 11.47 19.38
CA GLU A 62 -3.68 12.03 19.81
C GLU A 62 -2.80 12.55 18.66
N ALA A 63 -3.26 12.44 17.41
CA ALA A 63 -2.61 13.02 16.25
C ALA A 63 -3.08 14.46 15.92
N ALA A 64 -3.15 15.35 16.94
CA ALA A 64 -3.48 16.78 16.81
C ALA A 64 -2.45 17.68 17.51
#